data_AF-A0ABD4KX58-F1
#
_entry.id   AF-A0ABD4KX58-F1
#
_cell.length_a   1.000
_cell.length_b   1.000
_cell.length_c   1.000
_cell.angle_alpha   90.00
_cell.angle_beta   90.00
_cell.angle_gamma   90.00
#
_symmetry.space_group_name_H-M   'P 1'
#
loop_
_entity.id
_entity.type
_entity.pdbx_description
1 polymer ?
#
loop_
_entity_poly.entity_id
_entity_poly.type
_entity_poly.pdbx_seq_one_letter_code
_entity_poly.pdbx_strand_id
1 'polypeptide(L)' 'MAHTAYLSVIGKKQGCISLGCNTKDSIGNKAQVSHSNEITVLACNFTLNKHGG' A
#
# COMPACT_ATOMS: atom_id res chain seq x y z
N MET A 1 -9.00 7.52 -16.43
CA MET A 1 -8.94 7.66 -14.96
C MET A 1 -8.44 6.34 -14.41
N ALA A 2 -7.22 6.29 -13.88
CA ALA A 2 -6.67 5.05 -13.34
C ALA A 2 -7.16 4.88 -11.89
N HIS A 3 -7.87 3.79 -11.62
CA HIS A 3 -8.23 3.42 -10.25
C HIS A 3 -6.99 2.86 -9.56
N THR A 4 -6.24 3.74 -8.90
CA THR A 4 -5.04 3.37 -8.14
C THR A 4 -5.48 2.97 -6.75
N ALA A 5 -5.11 1.77 -6.32
CA ALA A 5 -5.33 1.32 -4.95
C ALA A 5 -4.15 1.73 -4.07
N TYR A 6 -4.45 2.04 -2.81
CA TYR A 6 -3.48 2.43 -1.79
C TYR A 6 -3.61 1.54 -0.56
N LEU A 7 -2.49 1.22 0.09
CA LEU A 7 -2.46 0.34 1.25
C LEU A 7 -1.70 0.99 2.42
N SER A 8 -2.34 1.04 3.59
CA SER A 8 -1.71 1.42 4.86
C SER A 8 -1.46 0.18 5.71
N VAL A 9 -0.25 0.04 6.26
CA VAL A 9 0.13 -1.09 7.11
C VAL A 9 0.53 -0.56 8.48
N ILE A 10 -0.24 -0.93 9.51
CA ILE A 10 -0.01 -0.48 10.88
C ILE A 10 0.37 -1.70 11.73
N GLY A 11 1.64 -1.79 12.08
CA GLY A 11 2.17 -2.84 12.95
C GLY A 11 1.97 -2.49 14.42
N LYS A 12 1.61 -3.49 15.24
CA LYS A 12 1.43 -3.32 16.69
C LYS A 12 2.67 -2.78 17.42
N LYS A 13 3.88 -3.15 16.97
CA LYS A 13 5.15 -2.72 17.57
C LYS A 13 5.82 -1.56 16.83
N GLN A 14 5.66 -1.50 15.51
CA GLN A 14 6.38 -0.56 14.64
C GLN A 14 5.55 0.68 14.26
N GLY A 15 4.27 0.74 14.67
CA GLY A 15 3.38 1.81 14.27
C GLY A 15 3.08 1.77 12.77
N CYS A 16 2.98 2.93 12.14
CA CYS A 16 2.70 3.04 10.71
C CYS A 16 3.93 2.62 9.90
N ILE A 17 3.91 1.39 9.36
CA ILE A 17 5.00 0.83 8.54
C ILE A 17 5.03 1.50 7.16
N SER A 18 3.87 1.92 6.64
CA SER A 18 3.78 2.62 5.36
C SER A 18 4.13 4.11 5.45
N LEU A 19 4.54 4.62 6.62
CA LEU A 19 4.93 6.01 6.79
C LEU A 19 6.08 6.39 5.84
N GLY A 20 5.88 7.41 5.02
CA GLY A 20 6.88 7.90 4.07
C GLY A 20 7.15 7.01 2.85
N CYS A 21 6.43 5.90 2.68
CA CYS A 21 6.72 4.94 1.60
C CYS A 21 6.43 5.48 0.18
N ASN A 22 5.64 6.54 0.05
CA ASN A 22 5.24 7.14 -1.23
C ASN A 22 5.80 8.56 -1.42
N THR A 23 7.00 8.77 -0.88
CA THR A 23 7.77 10.01 -1.00
C THR A 23 8.82 9.88 -2.09
N LYS A 24 9.41 11.01 -2.51
CA LYS A 24 10.51 11.00 -3.48
C LYS A 24 11.73 10.23 -2.97
N ASP A 25 12.02 10.30 -1.67
CA ASP A 25 13.12 9.55 -1.05
C ASP A 25 12.91 8.02 -1.14
N SER A 26 11.66 7.56 -1.18
CA SER A 26 11.32 6.13 -1.26
C SER A 26 11.21 5.63 -2.71
N ILE A 27 10.38 6.25 -3.55
CA ILE A 27 10.07 5.76 -4.90
C ILE A 27 10.38 6.76 -6.03
N GLY A 28 11.14 7.82 -5.73
CA GLY A 28 11.60 8.80 -6.71
C GLY A 28 10.47 9.56 -7.38
N ASN A 29 10.58 9.73 -8.71
CA ASN A 29 9.62 10.52 -9.50
C ASN A 29 8.21 9.92 -9.57
N LYS A 30 8.02 8.68 -9.11
CA LYS A 30 6.71 8.02 -9.05
C LYS A 30 5.93 8.34 -7.77
N ALA A 31 6.52 9.12 -6.86
CA ALA A 31 5.91 9.53 -5.60
C ALA A 31 4.60 10.28 -5.80
N GLN A 32 3.62 9.99 -4.95
CA GLN A 32 2.32 10.65 -4.92
C GLN A 32 2.15 11.38 -3.60
N VAL A 33 2.33 12.70 -3.62
CA VAL A 33 2.38 13.55 -2.41
C VAL A 33 1.11 13.41 -1.57
N SER A 34 -0.06 13.32 -2.19
CA SER A 34 -1.35 13.14 -1.49
C SER A 34 -1.46 11.80 -0.75
N HIS A 35 -0.62 10.82 -1.09
CA HIS A 35 -0.61 9.45 -0.55
C HIS A 35 0.74 9.08 0.07
N SER A 36 1.49 10.07 0.57
CA SER A 36 2.88 9.92 1.06
C SER A 36 3.11 8.78 2.05
N ASN A 37 2.07 8.39 2.81
CA ASN A 37 2.10 7.36 3.85
C ASN A 37 1.35 6.07 3.47
N GLU A 38 1.03 5.91 2.18
CA GLU A 38 0.27 4.78 1.67
C GLU A 38 0.99 4.15 0.47
N ILE A 39 1.10 2.83 0.47
CA ILE A 39 1.79 2.08 -0.57
C ILE A 39 0.90 2.09 -1.82
N THR A 40 1.42 2.56 -2.95
CA THR A 40 0.74 2.43 -4.26
C THR A 40 0.71 0.96 -4.67
N VAL A 41 -0.48 0.39 -4.81
CA VAL A 41 -0.68 -1.01 -5.21
C VAL A 41 -0.77 -1.11 -6.73
N LEU A 42 0.18 -1.83 -7.33
CA LEU A 42 0.24 -2.01 -8.78
C LEU A 42 -0.65 -3.17 -9.27
N ALA A 43 -0.72 -4.25 -8.48
CA ALA A 43 -1.56 -5.41 -8.73
C ALA A 43 -1.90 -6.09 -7.40
N CYS A 44 -3.08 -6.69 -7.31
CA CYS A 44 -3.50 -7.48 -6.16
C CYS A 44 -4.11 -8.80 -6.66
N ASN A 45 -3.63 -9.92 -6.14
CA ASN A 45 -4.22 -11.24 -6.37
C ASN A 45 -4.67 -11.80 -5.02
N PHE A 46 -5.93 -12.17 -4.90
CA PHE A 46 -6.49 -12.78 -3.69
C PHE A 46 -7.43 -13.93 -4.05
N THR A 47 -7.44 -14.99 -3.26
CA THR A 47 -8.34 -16.13 -3.43
C THR A 47 -8.85 -16.56 -2.05
N LEU A 48 -10.16 -16.69 -1.92
CA LEU A 48 -10.81 -17.21 -0.73
C LEU A 48 -11.49 -18.53 -1.09
N ASN A 49 -11.13 -19.61 -0.38
CA ASN A 49 -11.76 -20.91 -0.56
C ASN A 49 -12.54 -21.27 0.71
N LYS A 50 -13.79 -21.71 0.53
CA LYS A 50 -14.56 -22.35 1.60
C LYS A 50 -14.28 -23.84 1.53
N HIS A 51 -13.67 -24.40 2.56
CA HIS A 51 -13.58 -25.86 2.71
C HIS A 51 -15.01 -26.35 3.04
N GLY A 52 -15.65 -27.01 2.07
CA GLY A 52 -16.87 -27.77 2.29
C GLY A 52 -16.50 -29.11 2.89
N GLY A 53 -17.15 -29.49 3.99
CA GLY A 53 -17.02 -30.81 4.61
C GLY A 53 -17.74 -31.89 3.81
#